data_AF-A0A7Y9SPF6-F1
#
_entry.id   AF-A0A7Y9SPF6-F1
#
_cell.length_a   1.000
_cell.length_b   1.000
_cell.length_c   1.000
_cell.angle_alpha   90.00
_cell.angle_beta   90.00
_cell.angle_gamma   90.00
#
_symmetry.space_group_name_H-M   'P 1'
#
loop_
_entity.id
_entity.type
_entity.pdbx_description
1 polymer ?
#
loop_
_entity_poly.entity_id
_entity_poly.type
_entity_poly.pdbx_seq_one_letter_code
_entity_poly.pdbx_strand_id
1 'polypeptide(L)' 'MSDRKVEICYSKDGGSNWSNWRECSLGELGEFKRRVRVKRLGPGRDWVFKIRVSSPVKRDLYGAVAMIEALE' A
#
# COMPACT_ATOMS: atom_id res chain seq x y z
N MET A 1 -7.91 14.60 11.59
CA MET A 1 -6.98 13.89 10.69
C MET A 1 -6.46 12.69 11.47
N SER A 2 -6.89 11.46 11.15
CA SER A 2 -6.41 10.29 11.92
C SER A 2 -4.94 10.07 11.61
N ASP A 3 -4.13 10.00 12.67
CA ASP A 3 -2.68 9.82 12.60
C ASP A 3 -2.31 8.35 12.33
N ARG A 4 -3.27 7.42 12.25
CA ARG A 4 -3.05 5.97 12.07
C ARG A 4 -3.37 5.53 10.64
N LYS A 5 -2.48 5.86 9.72
CA LYS A 5 -2.72 5.61 8.30
C LYS A 5 -1.50 5.10 7.56
N VAL A 6 -1.78 4.34 6.52
CA VAL A 6 -0.84 3.94 5.48
C VAL A 6 -1.28 4.61 4.20
N GLU A 7 -0.34 5.17 3.47
CA GLU A 7 -0.58 5.71 2.14
C GLU A 7 0.30 4.99 1.14
N ILE A 8 -0.30 4.61 0.02
CA ILE A 8 0.36 3.82 -1.02
C ILE A 8 0.15 4.52 -2.36
N CYS A 9 1.23 4.67 -3.10
CA CYS A 9 1.17 4.96 -4.53
C CYS A 9 2.02 3.94 -5.29
N TYR A 10 1.72 3.78 -6.57
CA TYR A 10 2.37 2.78 -7.40
C TYR A 10 2.63 3.32 -8.79
N SER A 11 3.69 2.80 -9.40
CA SER A 11 4.03 2.94 -10.81
C SER A 11 3.87 1.60 -11.50
N LYS A 12 3.53 1.64 -12.79
CA LYS A 12 3.36 0.49 -13.67
C LYS A 12 4.40 0.43 -14.80
N ASP A 13 5.27 1.42 -14.84
CA ASP A 13 6.26 1.71 -15.88
C ASP A 13 7.64 1.99 -15.26
N GLY A 14 8.00 1.25 -14.20
CA GLY A 14 9.35 1.28 -13.62
C GLY A 14 9.68 2.54 -12.82
N GLY A 15 8.68 3.37 -12.48
CA GLY A 15 8.84 4.58 -11.68
C GLY A 15 8.76 5.88 -12.48
N SER A 16 8.47 5.83 -13.78
CA SER A 16 8.32 7.02 -14.62
C SER A 16 7.02 7.78 -14.32
N ASN A 17 5.89 7.07 -14.21
CA ASN A 17 4.60 7.65 -13.85
C ASN A 17 4.07 7.05 -12.55
N TRP A 18 3.45 7.89 -11.72
CA TRP A 18 2.94 7.51 -10.40
C TRP A 18 1.44 7.73 -10.30
N SER A 19 0.75 6.77 -9.67
CA SER A 19 -0.64 6.95 -9.26
C SER A 19 -0.75 8.04 -8.18
N ASN A 20 -1.96 8.57 -8.01
CA ASN A 20 -2.28 9.32 -6.80
C ASN A 20 -2.06 8.48 -5.54
N TRP A 21 -1.72 9.15 -4.44
CA TRP A 21 -1.64 8.54 -3.12
C TRP A 21 -3.01 8.04 -2.70
N ARG A 22 -3.08 6.78 -2.28
CA ARG A 22 -4.27 6.18 -1.70
C ARG A 22 -4.06 5.99 -0.22
N GLU A 23 -4.92 6.59 0.59
CA GLU A 23 -4.92 6.45 2.04
C GLU A 23 -5.70 5.20 2.47
N CYS A 24 -5.18 4.51 3.46
CA CYS A 24 -5.79 3.35 4.10
C CYS A 24 -5.64 3.49 5.62
N SER A 25 -6.74 3.25 6.35
CA SER A 25 -6.70 3.23 7.82
C SER A 25 -5.97 1.98 8.33
N LEU A 26 -5.09 2.19 9.31
CA LEU A 26 -4.44 1.12 10.06
C LEU A 26 -5.32 0.54 11.18
N GLY A 27 -6.52 1.07 11.37
CA GLY A 27 -7.42 0.70 12.47
C GLY A 27 -7.18 1.53 13.74
N GLU A 28 -7.87 1.15 14.81
CA GLU A 28 -7.78 1.82 16.11
C GLU A 28 -6.68 1.24 17.02
N LEU A 29 -6.43 1.93 18.14
CA LEU A 29 -5.52 1.46 19.17
C LEU A 29 -6.03 0.13 19.74
N GLY A 30 -5.15 -0.87 19.81
CA GLY A 30 -5.51 -2.23 20.25
C GLY A 30 -5.96 -3.16 19.13
N GLU A 31 -6.17 -2.66 17.90
CA GLU A 31 -6.36 -3.51 16.73
C GLU A 31 -5.02 -4.05 16.22
N PHE A 32 -4.73 -5.30 16.56
CA PHE A 32 -3.55 -6.01 16.05
C PHE A 32 -3.92 -6.88 14.84
N LYS A 33 -2.92 -7.17 13.99
CA LYS A 33 -3.04 -8.06 12.82
C LYS A 33 -4.03 -7.59 11.74
N ARG A 34 -4.42 -6.31 11.74
CA ARG A 34 -5.24 -5.76 10.66
C ARG A 34 -4.50 -5.84 9.33
N ARG A 35 -5.17 -6.40 8.31
CA ARG A 35 -4.63 -6.53 6.96
C ARG A 35 -5.15 -5.42 6.06
N VAL A 36 -4.27 -4.52 5.63
CA VAL A 36 -4.57 -3.52 4.61
C VAL A 36 -4.53 -4.19 3.23
N ARG A 37 -5.56 -3.97 2.41
CA ARG A 37 -5.66 -4.51 1.04
C ARG A 37 -5.97 -3.39 0.06
N VAL A 38 -5.07 -3.13 -0.87
CA VAL A 38 -5.34 -2.24 -2.02
C VAL A 38 -5.68 -3.12 -3.22
N LYS A 39 -6.89 -2.94 -3.75
CA LYS A 39 -7.41 -3.71 -4.89
C LYS A 39 -7.60 -2.79 -6.10
N ARG A 40 -7.92 -3.41 -7.26
CA ARG A 40 -8.21 -2.71 -8.52
C ARG A 40 -7.05 -1.81 -8.96
N LEU A 41 -5.85 -2.40 -9.00
CA LEU A 41 -4.65 -1.71 -9.48
C LEU A 41 -4.59 -1.67 -11.02
N GLY A 42 -5.35 -2.53 -11.70
CA GLY A 42 -5.37 -2.67 -13.17
C GLY A 42 -4.13 -3.40 -13.70
N PRO A 43 -4.00 -3.55 -15.02
CA PRO A 43 -2.84 -4.21 -15.63
C PRO A 43 -1.58 -3.35 -15.50
N GLY A 44 -0.42 -3.99 -15.45
CA GLY A 44 0.90 -3.36 -15.38
C GLY A 44 2.01 -4.41 -15.47
N ARG A 45 3.18 -4.02 -15.98
CA ARG A 45 4.35 -4.91 -16.16
C ARG A 45 5.42 -4.63 -15.12
N ASP A 46 5.86 -3.38 -15.05
CA ASP A 46 6.98 -2.97 -14.20
C ASP A 46 6.45 -2.24 -12.97
N TRP A 47 6.05 -3.05 -11.97
CA TRP A 47 5.44 -2.54 -10.75
C TRP A 47 6.47 -1.99 -9.77
N VAL A 48 6.26 -0.75 -9.33
CA VAL A 48 7.01 -0.14 -8.22
C VAL A 48 6.02 0.42 -7.22
N PHE A 49 6.18 0.09 -5.94
CA PHE A 49 5.32 0.57 -4.87
C PHE A 49 6.09 1.52 -3.95
N LYS A 50 5.46 2.64 -3.60
CA LYS A 50 5.89 3.53 -2.52
C LYS A 50 4.88 3.47 -1.41
N ILE A 51 5.36 3.28 -0.18
CA ILE A 51 4.54 3.15 1.01
C ILE A 51 5.05 4.16 2.02
N ARG A 52 4.14 4.95 2.59
CA ARG A 52 4.42 5.81 3.74
C ARG A 52 3.44 5.50 4.85
N VAL A 53 3.93 5.53 6.09
CA VAL A 53 3.15 5.21 7.27
C VAL A 53 3.17 6.42 8.19
N SER A 54 1.99 6.90 8.58
CA SER A 54 1.84 7.89 9.64
C SER A 54 1.24 7.18 10.84
N SER A 55 1.86 7.36 12.01
CA SER A 55 1.44 6.66 13.22
C SER A 55 2.16 7.15 14.48
N PRO A 56 1.49 7.21 15.66
CA PRO A 56 2.06 7.83 16.88
C PRO A 56 3.12 6.97 17.62
N VAL A 57 3.04 5.64 17.48
CA VAL A 57 4.04 4.64 17.90
C VAL A 57 4.83 4.06 16.71
N LYS A 58 5.92 3.33 16.98
CA LYS A 58 6.76 2.74 15.92
C LYS A 58 6.03 1.63 15.16
N ARG A 59 6.06 1.66 13.82
CA ARG A 59 5.49 0.63 12.93
C ARG A 59 6.60 0.04 12.05
N ASP A 60 6.67 -1.27 12.00
CA ASP A 60 7.61 -2.02 11.15
C ASP A 60 6.86 -2.68 9.98
N LEU A 61 7.41 -2.57 8.77
CA LEU A 61 6.93 -3.27 7.57
C LEU A 61 7.66 -4.60 7.45
N TYR A 62 6.95 -5.70 7.74
CA TYR A 62 7.56 -7.03 7.78
C TYR A 62 7.76 -7.66 6.40
N GLY A 63 6.94 -7.33 5.41
CA GLY A 63 7.06 -7.92 4.07
C GLY A 63 6.00 -7.42 3.10
N ALA A 64 6.29 -7.59 1.82
CA ALA A 64 5.38 -7.29 0.71
C ALA A 64 5.09 -8.57 -0.07
N VAL A 65 3.80 -8.83 -0.35
CA VAL A 65 3.36 -9.98 -1.14
C VAL A 65 2.43 -9.48 -2.24
N ALA A 66 2.73 -9.81 -3.48
CA ALA A 66 1.86 -9.58 -4.62
C ALA A 66 1.41 -10.93 -5.19
N MET A 67 0.11 -11.05 -5.44
CA MET A 67 -0.46 -12.15 -6.22
C MET A 67 -0.73 -11.60 -7.61
N ILE A 68 -0.04 -12.15 -8.61
CA ILE A 68 -0.13 -11.71 -10.00
C ILE A 68 -0.79 -12.83 -10.79
N GLU A 69 -1.91 -12.52 -11.41
CA GLU A 69 -2.59 -13.42 -12.34
C GLU A 69 -2.25 -12.95 -13.76
N ALA A 70 -1.78 -13.87 -14.60
CA ALA A 70 -1.66 -13.63 -16.02
C ALA A 70 -3.06 -13.80 -16.64
N LEU A 71 -3.51 -12.78 -17.39
CA LEU A 71 -4.65 -12.93 -18.27
C LEU A 71 -4.14 -13.60 -19.54
N GLU A 72 -4.58 -14.84 -19.80
CA GLU A 72 -4.44 -15.52 -21.09
C GLU A 72 -5.41 -14.92 -22.14
#